data_AF-A0A0W8G2P7-F1
#
_entry.id   AF-A0A0W8G2P7-F1
#
_cell.length_a   1.000
_cell.length_b   1.000
_cell.length_c   1.000
_cell.angle_alpha   90.00
_cell.angle_beta   90.00
_cell.angle_gamma   90.00
#
_symmetry.space_group_name_H-M   'P 1'
#
loop_
_entity.id
_entity.type
_entity.pdbx_description
1 polymer ?
#
loop_
_entity_poly.entity_id
_entity_poly.type
_entity_poly.pdbx_seq_one_letter_code
_entity_poly.pdbx_strand_id
1 'polypeptide(L)'
;MSRRTRGLATAVAVAAIMAATGPPARADDYRRGESYVEKRGGVYGTSGDNATRLSAQGGAAGIYVANGLALEAEGLGYSTDPAAASTPDGKPVGQAGETDAMGTSLRTKWHVVRGKKGSLHLGAGAGILSGDESGLGKNSISQTNSADLGLNLNMNKSVSLKAQARYQNIGGIGSSGTTEAMGGNVGIRISF
;
A
#
# COMPACT_ATOMS: atom_id res chain seq x y z
N MET A 1 28.30 10.75 -20.59
CA MET A 1 27.00 11.45 -20.38
C MET A 1 26.78 11.65 -18.89
N SER A 2 26.56 12.90 -18.45
CA SER A 2 26.50 13.27 -17.02
C SER A 2 25.24 12.73 -16.33
N ARG A 3 25.30 12.48 -15.00
CA ARG A 3 24.15 12.04 -14.18
C ARG A 3 22.92 12.97 -14.32
N ARG A 4 23.12 14.26 -14.62
CA ARG A 4 22.03 15.23 -14.86
C ARG A 4 21.23 14.92 -16.12
N THR A 5 21.88 14.39 -17.16
CA THR A 5 21.24 14.07 -18.45
C THR A 5 20.34 12.83 -18.35
N ARG A 6 20.66 11.89 -17.44
CA ARG A 6 19.84 10.71 -17.17
C ARG A 6 18.57 11.06 -16.39
N GLY A 7 18.67 11.92 -15.37
CA GLY A 7 17.50 12.36 -14.60
C GLY A 7 16.47 13.13 -15.44
N LEU A 8 16.94 13.98 -16.36
CA LEU A 8 16.06 14.71 -17.27
C LEU A 8 15.36 13.77 -18.27
N ALA A 9 16.08 12.79 -18.80
CA ALA A 9 15.52 11.81 -19.73
C ALA A 9 14.43 10.92 -19.07
N THR A 10 14.64 10.53 -17.81
CA THR A 10 13.64 9.77 -17.04
C THR A 10 12.39 10.62 -16.75
N ALA A 11 12.57 11.89 -16.35
CA ALA A 11 11.44 12.79 -16.10
C ALA A 11 10.62 13.07 -17.37
N VAL A 12 11.30 13.25 -18.52
CA VAL A 12 10.64 13.45 -19.81
C VAL A 12 9.95 12.18 -20.31
N ALA A 13 10.52 10.99 -20.08
CA ALA A 13 9.87 9.72 -20.42
C ALA A 13 8.60 9.48 -19.59
N VAL A 14 8.62 9.79 -18.29
CA VAL A 14 7.43 9.71 -17.43
C VAL A 14 6.38 10.73 -17.88
N ALA A 15 6.78 11.96 -18.18
CA ALA A 15 5.87 12.99 -18.68
C ALA A 15 5.30 12.66 -20.08
N ALA A 16 6.07 12.02 -20.95
CA ALA A 16 5.62 11.55 -22.27
C ALA A 16 4.64 10.38 -22.16
N ILE A 17 4.85 9.47 -21.22
CA ILE A 17 3.88 8.41 -20.89
C ILE A 17 2.59 9.03 -20.32
N MET A 18 2.71 10.08 -19.47
CA MET A 18 1.56 10.82 -18.94
C MET A 18 0.77 11.57 -20.02
N ALA A 19 1.44 12.07 -21.06
CA ALA A 19 0.81 12.80 -22.16
C ALA A 19 0.18 11.86 -23.22
N ALA A 20 0.67 10.63 -23.35
CA ALA A 20 0.17 9.65 -24.32
C ALA A 20 -1.10 8.92 -23.86
N THR A 21 -1.46 8.98 -22.58
CA THR A 21 -2.76 8.47 -22.10
C THR A 21 -3.85 9.49 -22.37
N GLY A 22 -4.41 9.45 -23.59
CA GLY A 22 -5.61 10.18 -23.97
C GLY A 22 -6.80 9.92 -23.02
N PRO A 23 -7.89 10.70 -23.11
CA PRO A 23 -8.95 10.71 -22.11
C PRO A 23 -9.59 9.31 -22.02
N PRO A 24 -9.52 8.62 -20.87
CA PRO A 24 -10.15 7.32 -20.78
C PRO A 24 -11.67 7.48 -20.74
N ALA A 25 -12.32 6.51 -21.36
CA ALA A 25 -13.76 6.37 -21.44
C ALA A 25 -14.43 6.62 -20.09
N ARG A 26 -15.54 7.36 -20.13
CA ARG A 26 -16.37 7.69 -18.97
C ARG A 26 -16.96 6.41 -18.35
N ALA A 27 -16.26 5.84 -17.38
CA ALA A 27 -16.91 5.25 -16.23
C ALA A 27 -17.22 6.41 -15.29
N ASP A 28 -18.47 6.53 -14.84
CA ASP A 28 -18.88 7.63 -13.95
C ASP A 28 -18.20 7.56 -12.58
N ASP A 29 -17.56 6.44 -12.24
CA ASP A 29 -16.71 6.31 -11.05
C ASP A 29 -15.34 7.00 -11.29
N TYR A 30 -14.65 7.43 -10.22
CA TYR A 30 -13.30 8.02 -10.24
C TYR A 30 -13.25 9.52 -10.63
N ARG A 31 -14.30 10.29 -10.38
CA ARG A 31 -14.37 11.74 -10.68
C ARG A 31 -13.87 12.59 -9.53
N ARG A 32 -13.29 13.75 -9.84
CA ARG A 32 -12.91 14.73 -8.81
C ARG A 32 -14.09 15.02 -7.87
N GLY A 33 -13.84 14.97 -6.57
CA GLY A 33 -14.82 15.21 -5.51
C GLY A 33 -15.48 13.95 -4.95
N GLU A 34 -15.46 12.84 -5.70
CA GLU A 34 -15.94 11.55 -5.18
C GLU A 34 -15.07 11.07 -4.04
N SER A 35 -15.72 10.43 -3.07
CA SER A 35 -15.05 9.86 -1.91
C SER A 35 -15.33 8.36 -1.84
N TYR A 36 -14.50 7.64 -1.10
CA TYR A 36 -14.72 6.24 -0.84
C TYR A 36 -14.19 5.83 0.52
N VAL A 37 -14.75 4.74 1.02
CA VAL A 37 -14.20 3.97 2.14
C VAL A 37 -13.93 2.55 1.68
N GLU A 38 -12.93 1.91 2.27
CA GLU A 38 -12.57 0.54 1.96
C GLU A 38 -12.25 -0.21 3.23
N LYS A 39 -12.90 -1.35 3.43
CA LYS A 39 -12.45 -2.36 4.39
C LYS A 39 -11.53 -3.32 3.67
N ARG A 40 -10.33 -3.57 4.20
CA ARG A 40 -9.33 -4.41 3.56
C ARG A 40 -8.56 -5.28 4.54
N GLY A 41 -8.08 -6.41 4.06
CA GLY A 41 -7.15 -7.27 4.74
C GLY A 41 -6.07 -7.74 3.78
N GLY A 42 -4.94 -8.18 4.30
CA GLY A 42 -3.83 -8.58 3.46
C GLY A 42 -2.78 -9.38 4.19
N VAL A 43 -1.81 -9.84 3.41
CA VAL A 43 -0.71 -10.68 3.87
C VAL A 43 0.57 -10.14 3.25
N TYR A 44 1.61 -10.05 4.07
CA TYR A 44 2.93 -9.56 3.70
C TYR A 44 4.00 -10.53 4.18
N GLY A 45 4.96 -10.83 3.33
CA GLY A 45 6.23 -11.43 3.75
C GLY A 45 7.25 -10.33 3.99
N THR A 46 8.00 -10.43 5.08
CA THR A 46 9.17 -9.58 5.32
C THR A 46 10.45 -10.26 4.82
N SER A 47 11.45 -9.46 4.48
CA SER A 47 12.80 -9.93 4.17
C SER A 47 13.83 -9.25 5.08
N GLY A 48 14.90 -9.98 5.41
CA GLY A 48 15.91 -9.62 6.42
C GLY A 48 16.22 -10.80 7.35
N ASP A 49 17.02 -10.56 8.40
CA ASP A 49 17.46 -11.60 9.35
C ASP A 49 16.30 -12.24 10.15
N ASN A 50 15.12 -11.61 10.14
CA ASN A 50 13.89 -12.10 10.75
C ASN A 50 12.74 -12.12 9.72
N ALA A 51 12.86 -12.99 8.71
CA ALA A 51 11.78 -13.21 7.75
C ALA A 51 10.55 -13.77 8.48
N THR A 52 9.44 -13.05 8.39
CA THR A 52 8.16 -13.43 8.99
C THR A 52 7.00 -13.10 8.06
N ARG A 53 5.84 -13.67 8.37
CA ARG A 53 4.59 -13.36 7.71
C ARG A 53 3.77 -12.43 8.60
N LEU A 54 3.37 -11.30 8.04
CA LEU A 54 2.47 -10.33 8.65
C LEU A 54 1.08 -10.46 8.02
N SER A 55 0.06 -10.57 8.85
CA SER A 55 -1.32 -10.39 8.45
C SER A 55 -1.75 -8.97 8.79
N ALA A 56 -2.43 -8.31 7.86
CA ALA A 56 -2.92 -6.94 8.03
C ALA A 56 -4.44 -6.89 7.96
N GLN A 57 -5.08 -6.11 8.83
CA GLN A 57 -6.52 -5.86 8.76
C GLN A 57 -6.82 -4.40 9.11
N GLY A 58 -7.76 -3.79 8.37
CA GLY A 58 -8.22 -2.44 8.67
C GLY A 58 -8.98 -1.85 7.50
N GLY A 59 -8.66 -0.61 7.18
CA GLY A 59 -9.37 0.11 6.13
C GLY A 59 -8.69 1.38 5.68
N ALA A 60 -9.32 2.03 4.71
CA ALA A 60 -8.90 3.32 4.23
C ALA A 60 -10.08 4.19 3.83
N ALA A 61 -9.89 5.49 3.83
CA ALA A 61 -10.78 6.45 3.23
C ALA A 61 -10.01 7.28 2.21
N GLY A 62 -10.64 7.65 1.11
CA GLY A 62 -9.99 8.48 0.10
C GLY A 62 -10.94 9.39 -0.64
N ILE A 63 -10.35 10.41 -1.26
CA ILE A 63 -11.05 11.41 -2.07
C ILE A 63 -10.30 11.62 -3.38
N TYR A 64 -11.04 11.70 -4.48
CA TYR A 64 -10.48 12.04 -5.78
C TYR A 64 -10.23 13.54 -5.86
N VAL A 65 -8.96 13.93 -5.84
CA VAL A 65 -8.55 15.34 -5.98
C VAL A 65 -8.49 15.78 -7.44
N ALA A 66 -8.33 14.82 -8.35
CA ALA A 66 -8.52 14.99 -9.78
C ALA A 66 -9.11 13.72 -10.39
N ASN A 67 -9.54 13.77 -11.65
CA ASN A 67 -10.15 12.61 -12.31
C ASN A 67 -9.15 11.45 -12.40
N GLY A 68 -9.45 10.36 -11.69
CA GLY A 68 -8.57 9.20 -11.57
C GLY A 68 -7.39 9.36 -10.61
N LEU A 69 -7.25 10.50 -9.92
CA LEU A 69 -6.20 10.73 -8.91
C LEU A 69 -6.83 10.88 -7.53
N ALA A 70 -6.57 9.93 -6.64
CA ALA A 70 -7.08 9.93 -5.28
C ALA A 70 -5.97 10.14 -4.26
N LEU A 71 -6.31 10.88 -3.19
CA LEU A 71 -5.58 10.83 -1.93
C LEU A 71 -6.31 9.87 -1.00
N GLU A 72 -5.56 9.05 -0.29
CA GLU A 72 -6.09 8.00 0.58
C GLU A 72 -5.36 7.99 1.92
N ALA A 73 -6.11 7.99 3.01
CA ALA A 73 -5.61 7.71 4.35
C ALA A 73 -5.94 6.26 4.71
N GLU A 74 -4.95 5.47 5.10
CA GLU A 74 -5.10 4.08 5.52
C GLU A 74 -4.69 3.89 6.97
N GLY A 75 -5.45 3.06 7.68
CA GLY A 75 -5.08 2.50 8.99
C GLY A 75 -5.18 0.97 8.94
N LEU A 76 -4.09 0.30 9.31
CA LEU A 76 -4.01 -1.17 9.38
C LEU A 76 -3.45 -1.61 10.74
N GLY A 77 -4.08 -2.60 11.35
CA GLY A 77 -3.46 -3.42 12.37
C GLY A 77 -2.68 -4.56 11.72
N TYR A 78 -1.53 -4.90 12.27
CA TYR A 78 -0.66 -5.99 11.85
C TYR A 78 -0.53 -7.00 12.98
N SER A 79 -0.61 -8.28 12.63
CA SER A 79 -0.33 -9.40 13.51
C SER A 79 0.71 -10.29 12.85
N THR A 80 1.67 -10.74 13.65
CA THR A 80 2.70 -11.68 13.21
C THR A 80 2.13 -13.08 13.28
N ASP A 81 2.42 -13.92 12.29
CA ASP A 81 2.13 -15.36 12.35
C ASP A 81 3.39 -16.09 12.86
N PRO A 82 3.43 -16.54 14.14
CA PRO A 82 4.60 -17.20 14.72
C PRO A 82 4.93 -18.53 14.05
N ALA A 83 3.96 -19.17 13.38
CA ALA A 83 4.18 -20.42 12.65
C ALA A 83 5.04 -20.21 11.39
N ALA A 84 5.23 -18.95 10.96
CA ALA A 84 6.05 -18.58 9.80
C ALA A 84 7.39 -17.94 10.18
N ALA A 85 7.63 -17.66 11.47
CA ALA A 85 8.84 -17.02 11.95
C ALA A 85 9.82 -18.08 12.51
N SER A 86 10.90 -18.34 11.77
CA SER A 86 12.04 -19.11 12.28
C SER A 86 13.16 -18.13 12.63
N THR A 87 13.50 -17.98 13.91
CA THR A 87 14.83 -17.46 14.26
C THR A 87 15.89 -18.42 13.69
N PRO A 88 17.15 -17.98 13.47
CA PRO A 88 18.24 -18.88 13.08
C PRO A 88 18.39 -20.12 14.00
N ASP A 89 17.89 -20.03 15.24
CA ASP A 89 17.91 -21.09 16.25
C ASP A 89 16.59 -21.88 16.35
N GLY A 90 15.63 -21.68 15.43
CA GLY A 90 14.38 -22.46 15.36
C GLY A 90 13.37 -22.18 16.49
N LYS A 91 13.54 -21.08 17.24
CA LYS A 91 12.58 -20.68 18.28
C LYS A 91 11.40 -19.91 17.65
N PRO A 92 10.15 -20.21 18.05
CA PRO A 92 8.97 -19.47 17.61
C PRO A 92 9.02 -18.04 18.15
N VAL A 93 8.63 -17.08 17.31
CA VAL A 93 8.63 -15.65 17.61
C VAL A 93 7.19 -15.19 17.86
N GLY A 94 6.84 -14.89 19.12
CA GLY A 94 5.55 -14.32 19.51
C GLY A 94 4.40 -15.30 19.76
N GLN A 95 3.37 -14.86 20.50
CA GLN A 95 2.08 -15.56 20.63
C GLN A 95 1.18 -15.19 19.45
N ALA A 96 0.54 -16.18 18.83
CA ALA A 96 -0.35 -15.96 17.71
C ALA A 96 -1.66 -15.30 18.20
N GLY A 97 -2.06 -14.18 17.61
CA GLY A 97 -3.44 -13.71 17.66
C GLY A 97 -3.70 -12.29 18.16
N GLU A 98 -2.69 -11.54 18.62
CA GLU A 98 -2.85 -10.13 19.00
C GLU A 98 -2.34 -9.17 17.91
N THR A 99 -2.82 -7.92 17.91
CA THR A 99 -2.34 -6.89 16.97
C THR A 99 -1.03 -6.32 17.52
N ASP A 100 0.08 -6.77 16.95
CA ASP A 100 1.44 -6.45 17.41
C ASP A 100 1.89 -5.04 16.99
N ALA A 101 1.29 -4.51 15.92
CA ALA A 101 1.59 -3.18 15.40
C ALA A 101 0.39 -2.54 14.71
N MET A 102 0.37 -1.21 14.71
CA MET A 102 -0.56 -0.37 13.99
C MET A 102 0.20 0.51 13.00
N GLY A 103 -0.26 0.53 11.76
CA GLY A 103 0.26 1.37 10.70
C GLY A 103 -0.77 2.40 10.26
N THR A 104 -0.31 3.64 10.09
CA THR A 104 -1.08 4.69 9.43
C THR A 104 -0.31 5.20 8.23
N SER A 105 -0.97 5.44 7.11
CA SER A 105 -0.31 5.94 5.91
C SER A 105 -1.18 6.88 5.10
N LEU A 106 -0.53 7.82 4.43
CA LEU A 106 -1.12 8.66 3.40
C LEU A 106 -0.58 8.22 2.05
N ARG A 107 -1.50 8.03 1.10
CA ARG A 107 -1.18 7.55 -0.24
C ARG A 107 -1.84 8.38 -1.32
N THR A 108 -1.15 8.41 -2.45
CA THR A 108 -1.69 8.90 -3.71
C THR A 108 -1.90 7.71 -4.63
N LYS A 109 -3.06 7.65 -5.30
CA LYS A 109 -3.41 6.59 -6.25
C LYS A 109 -3.83 7.18 -7.57
N TRP A 110 -3.21 6.71 -8.64
CA TRP A 110 -3.54 7.09 -10.00
C TRP A 110 -4.13 5.91 -10.78
N HIS A 111 -5.40 6.03 -11.13
CA HIS A 111 -6.16 5.09 -11.94
C HIS A 111 -5.84 5.31 -13.43
N VAL A 112 -4.78 4.66 -13.89
CA VAL A 112 -4.27 4.73 -15.27
C VAL A 112 -5.23 4.12 -16.29
N VAL A 113 -5.94 3.05 -15.91
CA VAL A 113 -6.99 2.44 -16.73
C VAL A 113 -8.30 2.51 -15.98
N ARG A 114 -9.34 3.04 -16.64
CA ARG A 114 -10.68 3.22 -16.08
C ARG A 114 -11.70 2.66 -17.06
N GLY A 115 -12.46 1.67 -16.63
CA GLY A 115 -13.53 1.06 -17.41
C GLY A 115 -14.74 0.78 -16.54
N LYS A 116 -15.88 0.48 -17.19
CA LYS A 116 -17.14 0.22 -16.49
C LYS A 116 -17.08 -0.99 -15.55
N LYS A 117 -16.27 -2.00 -15.90
CA LYS A 117 -16.11 -3.24 -15.14
C LYS A 117 -14.99 -3.17 -14.10
N GLY A 118 -14.17 -2.13 -14.11
CA GLY A 118 -13.02 -2.05 -13.21
C GLY A 118 -11.98 -1.00 -13.60
N SER A 119 -10.95 -0.87 -12.77
CA SER A 119 -9.83 0.04 -13.00
C SER A 119 -8.50 -0.57 -12.55
N LEU A 120 -7.42 -0.15 -13.20
CA LEU A 120 -6.05 -0.43 -12.77
C LEU A 120 -5.44 0.85 -12.21
N HIS A 121 -4.77 0.76 -11.07
CA HIS A 121 -4.12 1.90 -10.43
C HIS A 121 -2.69 1.59 -10.01
N LEU A 122 -1.89 2.65 -10.03
CA LEU A 122 -0.59 2.74 -9.39
C LEU A 122 -0.72 3.63 -8.15
N GLY A 123 -0.07 3.26 -7.06
CA GLY A 123 -0.08 4.03 -5.83
C GLY A 123 1.31 4.16 -5.24
N ALA A 124 1.50 5.25 -4.51
CA ALA A 124 2.67 5.46 -3.69
C ALA A 124 2.28 6.26 -2.45
N GLY A 125 3.02 6.08 -1.36
CA GLY A 125 2.83 6.92 -0.19
C GLY A 125 3.75 6.58 0.96
N ALA A 126 3.55 7.32 2.04
CA ALA A 126 4.38 7.25 3.22
C ALA A 126 3.51 7.16 4.47
N GLY A 127 4.06 6.59 5.52
CA GLY A 127 3.35 6.35 6.74
C GLY A 127 4.27 6.10 7.92
N ILE A 128 3.64 5.68 8.99
CA ILE A 128 4.27 5.35 10.25
C ILE A 128 3.72 3.99 10.68
N LEU A 129 4.63 3.13 11.15
CA LEU A 129 4.31 1.90 11.84
C LEU A 129 4.74 2.03 13.30
N SER A 130 3.83 1.75 14.23
CA SER A 130 4.08 1.72 15.67
C SER A 130 3.64 0.38 16.25
N GLY A 131 4.46 -0.27 17.07
CA GLY A 131 4.09 -1.56 17.66
C GLY A 131 4.98 -1.97 18.81
N ASP A 132 4.48 -2.94 19.60
CA ASP A 132 5.20 -3.50 20.76
C ASP A 132 6.14 -4.65 20.36
N GLU A 133 5.84 -5.38 19.28
CA GLU A 133 6.59 -6.59 18.87
C GLU A 133 6.79 -6.71 17.34
N SER A 134 6.95 -5.59 16.63
CA SER A 134 7.18 -5.58 15.17
C SER A 134 8.53 -6.17 14.71
N GLY A 135 9.29 -6.84 15.58
CA GLY A 135 10.71 -7.13 15.37
C GLY A 135 11.59 -5.87 15.33
N LEU A 136 11.02 -4.69 15.63
CA LEU A 136 11.68 -3.37 15.65
C LEU A 136 11.91 -2.86 17.08
N GLY A 137 11.59 -3.66 18.10
CA GLY A 137 11.69 -3.31 19.52
C GLY A 137 10.45 -2.58 20.07
N LYS A 138 10.25 -2.70 21.39
CA LYS A 138 9.13 -2.06 22.11
C LYS A 138 9.13 -0.55 21.92
N ASN A 139 7.96 0.04 21.73
CA ASN A 139 7.78 1.50 21.59
C ASN A 139 8.50 2.13 20.38
N SER A 140 8.72 1.35 19.31
CA SER A 140 9.38 1.83 18.10
C SER A 140 8.38 2.47 17.13
N ILE A 141 8.75 3.65 16.63
CA ILE A 141 8.05 4.36 15.56
C ILE A 141 8.96 4.28 14.34
N SER A 142 8.50 3.63 13.28
CA SER A 142 9.25 3.48 12.03
C SER A 142 8.54 4.17 10.89
N GLN A 143 9.31 4.87 10.06
CA GLN A 143 8.77 5.48 8.84
C GLN A 143 8.62 4.40 7.78
N THR A 144 7.48 4.41 7.10
CA THR A 144 7.20 3.48 6.01
C THR A 144 7.06 4.26 4.71
N ASN A 145 7.66 3.74 3.64
CA ASN A 145 7.40 4.19 2.28
C ASN A 145 6.86 3.01 1.48
N SER A 146 5.87 3.25 0.64
CA SER A 146 5.17 2.18 -0.06
C SER A 146 4.91 2.53 -1.51
N ALA A 147 4.91 1.50 -2.35
CA ALA A 147 4.45 1.54 -3.72
C ALA A 147 3.49 0.38 -3.95
N ASP A 148 2.43 0.61 -4.72
CA ASP A 148 1.40 -0.38 -4.97
C ASP A 148 0.89 -0.37 -6.41
N LEU A 149 0.44 -1.55 -6.84
CA LEU A 149 -0.26 -1.78 -8.08
C LEU A 149 -1.56 -2.49 -7.71
N GLY A 150 -2.70 -1.96 -8.14
CA GLY A 150 -3.98 -2.55 -7.79
C GLY A 150 -5.00 -2.54 -8.90
N LEU A 151 -5.94 -3.48 -8.78
CA LEU A 151 -7.08 -3.70 -9.63
C LEU A 151 -8.35 -3.51 -8.81
N ASN A 152 -9.29 -2.73 -9.33
CA ASN A 152 -10.64 -2.64 -8.82
C ASN A 152 -11.59 -3.31 -9.81
N LEU A 153 -12.52 -4.11 -9.32
CA LEU A 153 -13.59 -4.73 -10.07
C LEU A 153 -14.90 -4.13 -9.56
N ASN A 154 -15.58 -3.39 -10.43
CA ASN A 154 -16.84 -2.74 -10.09
C ASN A 154 -17.95 -3.80 -10.06
N MET A 155 -18.53 -4.05 -8.89
CA MET A 155 -19.65 -4.99 -8.75
C MET A 155 -20.98 -4.28 -9.02
N ASN A 156 -21.13 -3.05 -8.53
CA ASN A 156 -22.23 -2.15 -8.84
C ASN A 156 -21.73 -0.69 -8.84
N LYS A 157 -22.63 0.29 -8.93
CA LYS A 157 -22.29 1.73 -9.01
C LYS A 157 -21.57 2.30 -7.77
N SER A 158 -21.67 1.64 -6.62
CA SER A 158 -21.08 2.15 -5.37
C SER A 158 -20.08 1.17 -4.78
N VAL A 159 -20.20 -0.13 -5.07
CA VAL A 159 -19.42 -1.21 -4.46
C VAL A 159 -18.46 -1.80 -5.49
N SER A 160 -17.19 -1.85 -5.11
CA SER A 160 -16.12 -2.47 -5.90
C SER A 160 -15.27 -3.38 -5.03
N LEU A 161 -14.80 -4.48 -5.62
CA LEU A 161 -13.80 -5.36 -5.02
C LEU A 161 -12.42 -4.87 -5.46
N LYS A 162 -11.48 -4.73 -4.53
CA LYS A 162 -10.11 -4.31 -4.81
C LYS A 162 -9.14 -5.43 -4.47
N ALA A 163 -8.18 -5.64 -5.36
CA ALA A 163 -6.98 -6.44 -5.12
C ALA A 163 -5.77 -5.55 -5.38
N GLN A 164 -4.77 -5.60 -4.51
CA GLN A 164 -3.60 -4.71 -4.56
C GLN A 164 -2.35 -5.49 -4.19
N ALA A 165 -1.33 -5.44 -5.02
CA ALA A 165 0.03 -5.83 -4.65
C ALA A 165 0.76 -4.59 -4.12
N ARG A 166 1.58 -4.78 -3.08
CA ARG A 166 2.27 -3.68 -2.40
C ARG A 166 3.66 -4.09 -1.97
N TYR A 167 4.61 -3.20 -2.25
CA TYR A 167 5.93 -3.19 -1.67
C TYR A 167 6.00 -2.07 -0.63
N GLN A 168 6.57 -2.35 0.54
CA GLN A 168 6.75 -1.41 1.63
C GLN A 168 8.19 -1.50 2.14
N ASN A 169 8.87 -0.37 2.18
CA ASN A 169 10.13 -0.23 2.87
C ASN A 169 9.87 0.36 4.25
N ILE A 170 10.26 -0.37 5.29
CA ILE A 170 10.13 0.03 6.69
C ILE A 170 11.53 0.45 7.16
N GLY A 171 11.73 1.75 7.30
CA GLY A 171 12.99 2.35 7.73
C GLY A 171 12.98 2.66 9.23
N GLY A 172 14.00 2.22 9.95
CA GLY A 172 14.23 2.61 11.34
C GLY A 172 14.65 4.07 11.45
N ILE A 173 13.96 4.85 12.29
CA ILE A 173 14.42 6.18 12.70
C ILE A 173 15.54 5.97 13.74
N GLY A 174 16.80 5.88 13.29
CA GLY A 174 17.97 5.98 14.17
C GLY A 174 18.75 4.70 14.49
N SER A 175 18.40 3.51 13.97
CA SER A 175 19.23 2.31 14.13
C SER A 175 19.10 1.34 12.97
N SER A 176 20.22 0.66 12.67
CA SER A 176 20.51 -0.15 11.49
C SER A 176 19.51 -1.28 11.22
N GLY A 177 18.71 -1.12 10.17
CA GLY A 177 17.91 -2.17 9.60
C GLY A 177 16.78 -1.60 8.75
N THR A 178 16.87 -1.75 7.43
CA THR A 178 15.72 -1.56 6.54
C THR A 178 15.04 -2.92 6.39
N THR A 179 13.84 -3.06 6.94
CA THR A 179 13.02 -4.26 6.72
C THR A 179 12.12 -4.00 5.53
N GLU A 180 12.18 -4.86 4.53
CA GLU A 180 11.29 -4.77 3.38
C GLU A 180 10.13 -5.74 3.56
N ALA A 181 8.91 -5.28 3.27
CA ALA A 181 7.72 -6.09 3.29
C ALA A 181 7.06 -6.06 1.90
N MET A 182 6.81 -7.23 1.33
CA MET A 182 6.12 -7.38 0.06
C MET A 182 4.90 -8.27 0.24
N GLY A 183 3.78 -7.87 -0.34
CA GLY A 183 2.53 -8.57 -0.15
C GLY A 183 1.38 -7.98 -0.93
N GLY A 184 0.19 -8.17 -0.41
CA GLY A 184 -1.00 -7.62 -1.04
C GLY A 184 -2.21 -7.56 -0.13
N ASN A 185 -3.14 -6.69 -0.52
CA ASN A 185 -4.42 -6.49 0.14
C ASN A 185 -5.56 -6.85 -0.80
N VAL A 186 -6.61 -7.42 -0.23
CA VAL A 186 -7.93 -7.52 -0.83
C VAL A 186 -8.93 -6.74 0.02
N GLY A 187 -9.88 -6.08 -0.62
CA GLY A 187 -10.81 -5.22 0.09
C GLY A 187 -12.09 -4.95 -0.66
N ILE A 188 -13.11 -4.54 0.10
CA ILE A 188 -14.38 -4.06 -0.43
C ILE A 188 -14.41 -2.56 -0.27
N ARG A 189 -14.56 -1.86 -1.39
CA ARG A 189 -14.64 -0.40 -1.46
C ARG A 189 -16.07 0.03 -1.74
N ILE A 190 -16.52 1.04 -1.00
CA ILE A 190 -17.80 1.72 -1.17
C ILE A 190 -17.50 3.18 -1.55
N SER A 191 -18.06 3.67 -2.66
CA SER A 191 -17.87 5.02 -3.21
C SER A 191 -19.16 5.83 -3.14
N PHE A 192 -19.03 7.15 -2.96
CA PHE A 192 -20.11 8.12 -2.83
C PHE A 192 -19.73 9.47 -3.43
#